data_AF-D7MCS4-F1
#
_entry.id   AF-D7MCS4-F1
#
_cell.length_a   1.000
_cell.length_b   1.000
_cell.length_c   1.000
_cell.angle_alpha   90.00
_cell.angle_beta   90.00
_cell.angle_gamma   90.00
#
_symmetry.space_group_name_H-M   'P 1'
#
loop_
_entity.id
_entity.type
_entity.pdbx_description
1 polymer ?
#
loop_
_entity_poly.entity_id
_entity_poly.type
_entity_poly.pdbx_seq_one_letter_code
_entity_poly.pdbx_strand_id
1 'polypeptide(L)' 'MSLLVFGAVLLFDRNAVNCFFPAPSAEAVEVLTALPVGVGVFCSMLFATFLTTRTGIGFQLSSKLMISICCYLFVI' A
#
# COMPACT_ATOMS: atom_id res chain seq x y z
N MET A 1 6.06 -3.67 -6.76
CA MET A 1 4.74 -3.20 -6.26
C MET A 1 3.72 -4.32 -6.26
N SER A 2 3.49 -5.01 -7.39
CA SER A 2 2.47 -6.06 -7.52
C SER A 2 2.57 -7.18 -6.48
N LEU A 3 3.76 -7.75 -6.27
CA LEU A 3 3.95 -8.81 -5.25
C LEU A 3 3.66 -8.33 -3.82
N LEU A 4 4.01 -7.07 -3.49
CA LEU A 4 3.76 -6.50 -2.16
C LEU A 4 2.27 -6.34 -1.90
N VAL A 5 1.55 -5.74 -2.86
CA VAL A 5 0.10 -5.54 -2.77
C VAL A 5 -0.61 -6.89 -2.74
N PHE A 6 -0.23 -7.83 -3.60
CA PHE A 6 -0.84 -9.15 -3.65
C PHE A 6 -0.59 -9.95 -2.37
N GLY A 7 0.64 -9.89 -1.83
CA GLY A 7 0.97 -10.50 -0.54
C GLY A 7 0.18 -9.91 0.62
N ALA A 8 0.01 -8.58 0.65
CA ALA A 8 -0.79 -7.91 1.68
C ALA A 8 -2.26 -8.32 1.63
N VAL A 9 -2.85 -8.43 0.43
CA VAL A 9 -4.24 -8.88 0.25
C VAL A 9 -4.40 -10.35 0.68
N LEU A 10 -3.47 -11.22 0.30
CA LEU A 10 -3.48 -12.63 0.72
C LEU A 10 -3.36 -12.78 2.24
N LEU A 11 -2.52 -11.98 2.90
CA LEU A 11 -2.33 -12.00 4.35
C LEU A 11 -3.42 -11.25 5.13
N PHE A 12 -4.31 -10.54 4.45
CA PHE A 12 -5.50 -9.93 5.04
C PHE A 12 -6.74 -10.83 4.92
N ASP A 13 -6.76 -11.71 3.92
CA ASP A 13 -7.86 -12.65 3.70
C ASP A 13 -7.96 -13.68 4.84
N ARG A 14 -9.11 -13.75 5.50
CA ARG A 14 -9.29 -14.63 6.66
C ARG A 14 -9.13 -16.11 6.34
N ASN A 15 -9.45 -16.53 5.11
CA ASN A 15 -9.33 -17.93 4.71
C ASN A 15 -7.85 -18.29 4.49
N ALA A 16 -7.11 -17.44 3.79
CA ALA A 16 -5.66 -17.60 3.61
C ALA A 16 -4.91 -17.50 4.95
N VAL A 17 -5.23 -16.53 5.79
CA VAL A 17 -4.63 -16.36 7.12
C VAL A 17 -4.88 -17.58 8.00
N ASN A 18 -6.10 -18.12 8.02
CA ASN A 18 -6.41 -19.30 8.83
C ASN A 18 -5.66 -20.56 8.34
N CYS A 19 -5.36 -20.65 7.04
CA CYS A 19 -4.53 -21.72 6.48
C CYS A 19 -3.04 -21.59 6.83
N PHE A 20 -2.49 -20.37 6.85
CA PHE A 20 -1.07 -20.12 7.15
C PHE A 20 -0.78 -19.95 8.66
N PHE A 21 -1.75 -19.44 9.41
CA PHE A 21 -1.69 -19.13 10.84
C PHE A 21 -2.97 -19.65 11.52
N PRO A 22 -3.09 -20.97 11.80
CA PRO A 22 -4.30 -21.60 12.33
C PRO A 22 -4.66 -21.18 13.77
N ALA A 23 -3.75 -20.51 14.48
CA ALA A 23 -3.99 -19.91 15.80
C ALA A 23 -3.17 -18.61 15.92
N PRO A 24 -3.61 -17.51 15.30
CA PRO A 24 -2.88 -16.25 15.37
C PRO A 24 -3.02 -15.67 16.78
N SER A 25 -1.90 -15.25 17.37
CA SER A 25 -1.93 -14.46 18.61
C SER A 25 -2.61 -13.12 18.38
N ALA A 26 -3.09 -12.46 19.45
CA ALA A 26 -3.69 -11.13 19.35
C ALA A 26 -2.78 -10.14 18.60
N GLU A 27 -1.47 -10.26 18.81
CA GLU A 27 -0.44 -9.40 18.22
C GLU A 27 -0.30 -9.65 16.70
N ALA A 28 -0.42 -10.90 16.27
CA ALA A 28 -0.43 -11.23 14.84
C ALA A 28 -1.67 -10.62 14.14
N VAL A 29 -2.84 -10.66 14.79
CA VAL A 29 -4.07 -10.07 14.23
C VAL A 29 -3.93 -8.55 14.07
N GLU A 30 -3.31 -7.88 15.04
CA GLU A 30 -3.03 -6.45 14.97
C GLU A 30 -2.10 -6.11 13.80
N VAL A 31 -1.01 -6.86 13.63
CA VAL A 31 -0.10 -6.69 12.48
C VAL A 31 -0.81 -6.95 11.15
N LEU A 32 -1.61 -8.01 11.05
CA LEU A 32 -2.34 -8.37 9.83
C LEU A 32 -3.36 -7.32 9.41
N THR A 33 -4.00 -6.66 10.37
CA THR A 33 -4.96 -5.57 10.09
C THR A 33 -4.27 -4.28 9.66
N ALA A 34 -3.06 -4.01 10.17
CA ALA A 34 -2.26 -2.84 9.78
C ALA A 34 -1.46 -3.05 8.47
N LEU A 35 -1.22 -4.29 8.06
CA LEU A 35 -0.39 -4.65 6.91
C LEU A 35 -0.83 -4.02 5.57
N PRO A 36 -2.13 -4.02 5.18
CA PRO A 36 -2.57 -3.41 3.93
C PRO A 36 -2.31 -1.91 3.88
N VAL A 37 -2.53 -1.22 5.01
CA VAL A 37 -2.29 0.22 5.15
C VAL A 37 -0.81 0.54 5.00
N GLY A 38 0.06 -0.21 5.70
CA GLY A 38 1.51 -0.03 5.61
C GLY A 38 2.04 -0.26 4.19
N VAL A 39 1.56 -1.32 3.52
CA VAL A 39 1.95 -1.62 2.13
C VAL A 39 1.46 -0.54 1.17
N GLY A 40 0.27 0.01 1.38
CA GLY A 40 -0.26 1.09 0.54
C GLY A 40 0.51 2.41 0.67
N VAL A 41 0.87 2.79 1.90
CA VAL A 41 1.74 3.94 2.16
C VAL A 41 3.11 3.75 1.50
N PHE A 42 3.71 2.57 1.67
CA PHE A 42 5.02 2.27 1.10
C PHE A 42 5.01 2.27 -0.44
N CYS A 43 4.01 1.63 -1.05
CA CYS A 43 3.87 1.61 -2.51
C CYS A 43 3.64 3.03 -3.08
N SER A 44 2.87 3.87 -2.38
CA SER A 44 2.65 5.27 -2.75
C SER A 44 3.94 6.08 -2.69
N MET A 45 4.75 5.89 -1.65
CA MET A 45 6.05 6.55 -1.51
C MET A 45 7.05 6.13 -2.60
N LEU A 46 7.06 4.85 -2.96
CA LEU A 46 7.89 4.36 -4.07
C LEU A 46 7.41 4.90 -5.43
N PHE A 47 6.11 5.01 -5.65
CA PHE A 47 5.56 5.64 -6.86
C PHE A 47 5.94 7.14 -6.92
N ALA A 48 5.85 7.83 -5.78
CA ALA A 48 6.21 9.24 -5.65
C ALA A 48 7.71 9.53 -5.74
N THR A 49 8.58 8.53 -5.59
CA THR A 49 10.04 8.71 -5.69
C THR A 49 10.59 8.20 -7.02
N PHE A 50 10.14 7.03 -7.50
CA PHE A 50 10.61 6.45 -8.75
C PHE A 50 9.84 6.96 -9.98
N LEU A 51 8.50 7.05 -9.94
CA LEU A 51 7.71 7.33 -11.15
C LEU A 51 7.66 8.82 -11.54
N THR A 52 8.02 9.71 -10.64
CA THR A 52 8.14 11.17 -10.92
C THR A 52 9.43 11.53 -11.66
N THR A 53 10.39 10.62 -11.78
CA THR A 53 11.69 10.92 -12.42
C THR A 53 11.63 10.92 -13.95
N ARG A 54 10.49 10.56 -14.55
CA ARG A 54 10.26 10.71 -16.00
C ARG A 54 9.55 12.03 -16.29
N THR A 55 10.32 13.01 -16.75
CA THR A 55 9.88 14.32 -17.25
C THR A 55 8.90 14.17 -18.41
N GLY A 56 7.59 14.21 -18.13
CA GLY A 56 6.51 14.26 -19.12
C GLY A 56 5.91 15.66 -19.16
N ILE A 57 6.00 16.31 -20.32
CA ILE A 57 5.50 17.66 -20.60
C ILE A 57 3.97 17.63 -20.69
N GLY A 58 3.28 18.43 -19.87
CA GLY A 58 1.84 18.70 -20.01
C GLY A 58 1.09 18.76 -18.68
N PHE A 59 0.82 19.99 -18.21
CA PHE A 59 -0.06 20.36 -17.09
C PHE A 59 0.56 20.42 -15.67
N GLN A 60 0.93 21.63 -15.27
CA GLN A 60 1.41 22.00 -13.93
C GLN A 60 0.23 22.17 -12.95
N LEU A 61 -0.47 21.09 -12.61
CA LEU A 61 -1.08 21.06 -11.28
C LEU A 61 0.06 20.84 -10.31
N SER A 62 0.27 21.78 -9.38
CA SER A 62 1.32 21.75 -8.35
C SER A 62 1.67 20.32 -7.96
N SER A 63 2.91 19.88 -8.23
CA SER A 63 3.35 18.50 -8.02
C SER A 63 3.04 18.01 -6.59
N LYS A 64 3.05 18.92 -5.61
CA LYS A 64 2.60 18.68 -4.24
C LYS A 64 1.13 18.27 -4.11
N LEU A 65 0.23 18.85 -4.91
CA LEU A 65 -1.20 18.58 -4.86
C LEU A 65 -1.53 17.21 -5.49
N MET A 66 -0.89 16.85 -6.61
CA MET A 66 -1.09 15.55 -7.24
C MET A 66 -0.53 14.41 -6.37
N ILE A 67 0.63 14.62 -5.73
CA ILE A 67 1.20 13.68 -4.75
C ILE A 67 0.28 13.55 -3.54
N SER A 68 -0.25 14.67 -3.03
CA SER A 68 -1.18 14.66 -1.90
C SER A 68 -2.46 13.89 -2.23
N ILE A 69 -3.08 14.11 -3.39
CA ILE A 69 -4.31 13.41 -3.81
C ILE A 69 -4.05 11.92 -4.02
N CYS A 70 -2.93 11.54 -4.65
CA CYS A 70 -2.59 10.13 -4.86
C CYS A 70 -2.31 9.42 -3.52
N CYS A 71 -1.60 10.07 -2.59
CA CYS A 71 -1.45 9.55 -1.23
C CYS A 71 -2.80 9.45 -0.51
N TYR A 72 -3.65 10.48 -0.57
CA TYR A 72 -4.92 10.50 0.15
C TYR A 72 -5.91 9.45 -0.39
N LEU A 73 -5.98 9.29 -1.71
CA LEU A 73 -6.89 8.35 -2.37
C LEU A 73 -6.43 6.88 -2.28
N PHE A 74 -5.16 6.64 -1.96
CA PHE A 74 -4.63 5.29 -1.70
C PHE A 74 -4.64 4.94 -0.20
N VAL A 75 -4.75 5.94 0.68
CA VAL A 75 -4.80 5.79 2.15
C VAL A 75 -6.25 5.71 2.68
N ILE A 76 -7.26 6.14 1.89
CA ILE A 76 -8.71 5.98 2.17
C ILE A 76 -9.25 4.81 1.36
#